data_AF-A0A1V5IL00-F1
#
_entry.id   AF-A0A1V5IL00-F1
#
_cell.length_a   1.000
_cell.length_b   1.000
_cell.length_c   1.000
_cell.angle_alpha   90.00
_cell.angle_beta   90.00
_cell.angle_gamma   90.00
#
_symmetry.space_group_name_H-M   'P 1'
#
loop_
_entity.id
_entity.type
_entity.pdbx_description
1 polymer ?
#
loop_
_entity_poly.entity_id
_entity_poly.type
_entity_poly.pdbx_seq_one_letter_code
_entity_poly.pdbx_strand_id
1 'polypeptide(L)'
;MWPSVPKIIPQKLLGSAYALIFWVQNIGLGFVPLLIGSVLNKYCITGVRMIDGTEVAQYNYTLPMVIFALFGIVALMLALRLKAVDKKAGYGLEEPNIKQ
;
A
#
# COMPACT_ATOMS: atom_id res chain seq x y z
N MET A 1 -11.67 4.81 4.29
CA MET A 1 -12.09 3.44 4.70
C MET A 1 -12.05 3.20 6.21
N TRP A 2 -11.04 3.68 6.95
CA TRP A 2 -10.99 3.65 8.42
C TRP A 2 -12.28 4.05 9.16
N PRO A 3 -13.01 5.12 8.75
CA PRO A 3 -14.29 5.47 9.39
C PRO A 3 -15.46 4.57 8.99
N SER A 4 -15.31 3.74 7.96
CA SER A 4 -16.34 2.79 7.51
C SER A 4 -16.23 1.43 8.22
N VAL A 5 -15.07 1.10 8.82
CA VAL A 5 -14.86 -0.17 9.56
C VAL A 5 -15.86 -0.36 10.70
N PRO A 6 -16.20 0.66 11.52
CA PRO A 6 -17.19 0.55 12.57
C PRO A 6 -18.62 0.30 12.09
N LYS A 7 -18.91 0.57 10.81
CA LYS A 7 -20.23 0.27 10.22
C LYS A 7 -20.40 -1.22 9.91
N ILE A 8 -19.31 -1.93 9.67
CA ILE A 8 -19.33 -3.33 9.22
C ILE A 8 -19.15 -4.30 10.39
N ILE A 9 -18.35 -3.92 11.39
CA ILE A 9 -17.92 -4.82 12.46
C ILE A 9 -18.64 -4.49 13.77
N PRO A 10 -19.17 -5.50 14.49
CA PRO A 10 -19.86 -5.28 15.76
C PRO A 10 -18.94 -4.60 16.78
N GLN A 11 -19.48 -3.67 17.56
CA GLN A 11 -18.67 -2.76 18.41
C GLN A 11 -17.73 -3.49 19.38
N LYS A 12 -18.13 -4.66 19.89
CA LYS A 12 -17.31 -5.50 20.76
C LYS A 12 -16.00 -6.01 20.13
N LEU A 13 -15.89 -6.00 18.79
CA LEU A 13 -14.72 -6.47 18.03
C LEU A 13 -13.95 -5.32 17.36
N LEU A 14 -14.33 -4.06 17.59
CA LEU A 14 -13.67 -2.89 16.99
C LEU A 14 -12.17 -2.85 17.26
N GLY A 15 -11.76 -3.12 18.51
CA GLY A 15 -10.36 -3.13 18.90
C GLY A 15 -9.54 -4.17 18.14
N SER A 16 -10.05 -5.40 18.04
CA SER A 16 -9.39 -6.49 17.29
C SER A 16 -9.35 -6.20 15.79
N ALA A 17 -10.41 -5.61 15.23
CA ALA A 17 -10.46 -5.23 13.82
C ALA A 17 -9.42 -4.15 13.48
N TYR A 18 -9.33 -3.09 14.29
CA TYR A 18 -8.31 -2.05 14.08
C TYR A 18 -6.89 -2.58 14.31
N ALA A 19 -6.67 -3.43 15.30
CA ALA A 19 -5.37 -4.07 15.53
C ALA A 19 -4.91 -4.91 14.33
N LEU A 20 -5.84 -5.68 13.73
CA LEU A 20 -5.53 -6.50 12.55
C LEU A 20 -5.20 -5.64 11.32
N ILE A 21 -5.96 -4.56 11.09
CA ILE A 21 -5.65 -3.60 10.01
C ILE A 21 -4.26 -3.01 10.21
N PHE A 22 -3.93 -2.58 11.43
CA PHE A 22 -2.63 -1.99 11.75
C PHE A 22 -1.49 -2.98 11.58
N TRP A 23 -1.69 -4.23 11.97
CA TRP A 23 -0.72 -5.31 11.81
C TRP A 23 -0.40 -5.58 10.33
N VAL A 24 -1.43 -5.70 9.49
CA VAL A 24 -1.25 -5.88 8.03
C VAL A 24 -0.53 -4.68 7.41
N GLN A 25 -0.85 -3.46 7.84
CA GLN A 25 -0.17 -2.26 7.37
C GLN A 25 1.31 -2.23 7.75
N ASN A 26 1.66 -2.61 8.99
CA ASN A 26 3.05 -2.67 9.42
C ASN A 26 3.87 -3.69 8.61
N ILE A 27 3.27 -4.82 8.23
CA ILE A 27 3.91 -5.77 7.31
C ILE A 27 4.19 -5.10 5.97
N GLY A 28 3.20 -4.42 5.38
CA GLY A 28 3.40 -3.69 4.13
C GLY A 28 4.46 -2.60 4.23
N LEU A 29 4.46 -1.84 5.33
CA LEU A 29 5.41 -0.76 5.59
C LEU A 29 6.85 -1.26 5.71
N GLY A 30 7.08 -2.45 6.27
CA GLY A 30 8.41 -3.06 6.35
C GLY A 30 8.82 -3.80 5.07
N PHE A 31 7.88 -4.52 4.45
CA PHE A 31 8.15 -5.36 3.29
C PHE A 31 8.47 -4.54 2.03
N VAL A 32 7.71 -3.48 1.76
CA VAL A 32 7.86 -2.71 0.51
C VAL A 32 9.24 -2.04 0.41
N PRO A 33 9.76 -1.35 1.44
CA PRO A 33 11.12 -0.80 1.39
C PRO A 33 12.21 -1.87 1.26
N LEU A 34 12.08 -3.02 1.92
CA LEU A 34 13.03 -4.12 1.79
C LEU A 34 13.07 -4.69 0.36
N LEU A 35 11.90 -4.87 -0.25
CA LEU A 35 11.79 -5.32 -1.64
C LEU A 35 12.44 -4.30 -2.58
N ILE A 36 12.13 -3.01 -2.43
CA ILE A 36 12.69 -1.96 -3.27
C ILE A 36 14.21 -1.87 -3.07
N GLY A 37 14.71 -1.95 -1.84
CA GLY A 37 16.14 -1.97 -1.55
C GLY A 37 16.86 -3.16 -2.19
N SER A 38 16.25 -4.35 -2.15
CA SER A 38 16.80 -5.55 -2.82
C SER A 38 16.84 -5.40 -4.34
N VAL A 39 15.77 -4.86 -4.94
CA VAL A 39 15.71 -4.59 -6.38
C VAL A 39 16.75 -3.56 -6.79
N LEU A 40 16.91 -2.50 -5.98
CA LEU A 40 17.88 -1.43 -6.24
C LEU A 40 19.32 -1.96 -6.21
N ASN A 41 19.65 -2.80 -5.21
CA ASN A 41 20.97 -3.40 -5.06
C ASN A 41 21.29 -4.44 -6.16
N LYS A 42 20.29 -5.15 -6.69
CA LYS A 42 20.51 -6.25 -7.66
C LYS A 42 20.43 -5.82 -9.13
N TYR A 43 19.53 -4.89 -9.46
CA TYR A 43 19.19 -4.58 -10.85
C TYR A 43 19.44 -3.13 -11.25
N CYS A 44 19.63 -2.22 -10.29
CA CYS A 44 19.76 -0.78 -10.58
C CYS A 44 21.18 -0.25 -10.45
N ILE A 45 22.15 -1.04 -9.99
CA ILE A 45 23.57 -0.66 -9.96
C ILE A 45 24.07 -0.57 -11.40
N THR A 46 24.10 0.65 -11.94
CA THR A 46 24.42 0.90 -13.35
C THR A 46 25.89 1.35 -13.53
N GLY A 47 26.60 1.59 -12.44
CA GLY A 47 28.02 1.94 -12.42
C GLY A 47 28.38 2.87 -11.26
N VAL A 48 29.67 3.02 -10.99
CA VAL A 48 30.21 3.99 -10.03
C VAL A 48 30.56 5.28 -10.78
N ARG A 49 29.98 6.42 -10.39
CA ARG A 49 30.45 7.74 -10.82
C ARG A 49 31.31 8.34 -9.72
N MET A 50 32.54 8.70 -10.06
CA MET A 50 33.41 9.51 -9.22
C MET A 50 32.91 10.96 -9.27
N ILE A 51 32.40 11.49 -8.15
CA ILE A 51 32.13 12.91 -7.96
C ILE A 51 32.95 13.34 -6.75
N ASP A 52 33.88 14.29 -6.91
CA ASP A 52 34.78 14.79 -5.86
C ASP A 52 35.52 13.69 -5.07
N GLY A 53 36.14 12.73 -5.76
CA GLY A 53 36.95 11.68 -5.12
C GLY A 53 36.16 10.69 -4.26
N THR A 54 34.83 10.74 -4.31
CA THR A 54 33.94 9.84 -3.57
C THR A 54 33.21 8.93 -4.57
N GLU A 55 33.25 7.62 -4.34
CA GLU A 55 32.54 6.64 -5.17
C GLU A 55 31.03 6.74 -4.95
N VAL A 56 30.30 7.36 -5.89
CA VAL A 56 28.84 7.45 -5.83
C VAL A 56 28.24 6.45 -6.81
N ALA A 57 27.61 5.40 -6.30
CA ALA A 57 26.89 4.44 -7.14
C ALA A 57 25.72 5.13 -7.86
N GLN A 58 25.68 5.06 -9.19
CA GLN A 58 24.53 5.50 -9.97
C GLN A 58 23.45 4.42 -9.99
N TYR A 59 22.28 4.79 -9.49
CA TYR A 59 21.11 3.93 -9.45
C TYR A 59 20.11 4.30 -10.54
N ASN A 60 19.68 3.30 -11.32
CA ASN A 60 18.56 3.48 -12.24
C ASN A 60 17.22 3.21 -11.53
N TYR A 61 16.53 4.24 -11.07
CA TYR A 61 15.28 4.12 -10.31
C TYR A 61 14.04 3.73 -11.14
N THR A 62 14.17 3.53 -12.46
CA THR A 62 13.04 3.17 -13.34
C THR A 62 12.35 1.88 -12.89
N LEU A 63 13.14 0.85 -12.52
CA LEU A 63 12.60 -0.43 -12.09
C LEU A 63 11.80 -0.32 -10.76
N PRO A 64 12.34 0.29 -9.69
CA PRO A 64 11.57 0.61 -8.49
C PRO A 64 10.26 1.36 -8.76
N MET A 65 10.31 2.40 -9.61
CA MET A 65 9.13 3.21 -9.93
C MET A 65 8.04 2.39 -10.65
N VAL A 66 8.42 1.48 -11.56
CA VAL A 66 7.48 0.57 -12.22
C VAL A 66 6.83 -0.40 -11.23
N ILE A 67 7.60 -0.92 -10.26
CA ILE A 67 7.05 -1.81 -9.21
C ILE A 67 6.00 -1.06 -8.37
N PHE A 68 6.27 0.19 -7.98
CA PHE A 68 5.28 1.01 -7.27
C PHE A 68 4.03 1.27 -8.10
N ALA A 69 4.20 1.59 -9.38
CA ALA A 69 3.07 1.79 -10.29
C ALA A 69 2.20 0.52 -10.42
N LEU A 70 2.82 -0.67 -10.51
CA LEU A 70 2.10 -1.95 -10.54
C LEU A 70 1.32 -2.21 -9.25
N PHE A 71 1.89 -1.92 -8.07
CA PHE A 71 1.15 -2.00 -6.81
C PHE A 71 -0.07 -1.06 -6.80
N GLY A 72 0.07 0.15 -7.35
CA GLY A 72 -1.03 1.09 -7.52
C GLY A 72 -2.16 0.53 -8.41
N ILE A 73 -1.81 -0.10 -9.53
CA ILE A 73 -2.78 -0.74 -10.43
C ILE A 73 -3.51 -1.89 -9.73
N VAL A 74 -2.79 -2.73 -8.99
CA VAL A 74 -3.41 -3.82 -8.20
C VAL A 74 -4.34 -3.26 -7.13
N ALA A 75 -3.92 -2.22 -6.41
CA ALA A 75 -4.76 -1.56 -5.41
C ALA A 75 -6.03 -0.97 -6.04
N LEU A 76 -5.93 -0.41 -7.25
CA LEU A 76 -7.06 0.12 -8.00
C LEU A 76 -8.04 -1.00 -8.39
N MET A 77 -7.53 -2.14 -8.88
CA MET A 77 -8.37 -3.31 -9.17
C MET A 77 -9.11 -3.82 -7.93
N LEU A 78 -8.43 -3.87 -6.77
CA LEU A 78 -9.06 -4.25 -5.50
C LEU A 78 -10.12 -3.23 -5.06
N ALA A 79 -9.87 -1.94 -5.24
CA ALA A 79 -10.84 -0.89 -4.94
C ALA A 79 -12.10 -1.02 -5.80
N LEU A 80 -11.96 -1.27 -7.10
CA LEU A 80 -13.08 -1.51 -8.01
C LEU A 80 -13.88 -2.77 -7.61
N ARG A 81 -13.18 -3.85 -7.25
CA ARG A 81 -13.84 -5.08 -6.78
C ARG A 81 -14.58 -4.83 -5.47
N LEU A 82 -14.00 -4.07 -4.55
CA LEU A 82 -14.63 -3.71 -3.28
C LEU A 82 -15.89 -2.87 -3.51
N LYS A 83 -15.87 -1.93 -4.46
CA LYS A 83 -17.04 -1.14 -4.87
C LYS A 83 -18.16 -2.02 -5.42
N ALA A 84 -17.83 -3.05 -6.20
CA ALA A 84 -18.81 -4.02 -6.69
C ALA A 84 -19.42 -4.87 -5.56
N VAL A 85 -18.61 -5.24 -4.56
CA VAL A 85 -19.08 -5.97 -3.37
C VAL A 85 -19.98 -5.10 -2.51
N ASP A 86 -19.61 -3.84 -2.28
CA ASP A 86 -20.43 -2.87 -1.54
C ASP A 86 -21.82 -2.71 -2.17
N LYS A 87 -21.86 -2.57 -3.51
CA LYS A 87 -23.12 -2.47 -4.26
C LYS A 87 -24.00 -3.72 -4.15
N LYS A 88 -23.42 -4.91 -4.05
CA LYS A 88 -24.16 -6.18 -3.91
C LYS A 88 -24.63 -6.44 -2.50
N ALA A 89 -23.81 -6.11 -1.50
CA ALA A 89 -24.09 -6.43 -0.10
C ALA A 89 -24.83 -5.31 0.64
N GLY A 90 -24.95 -4.12 0.05
CA GLY A 90 -25.78 -3.03 0.58
C GLY A 90 -25.22 -2.38 1.85
N TYR A 91 -23.91 -2.46 2.08
CA TYR A 91 -23.28 -1.95 3.31
C TYR A 91 -23.26 -0.42 3.41
N GLY A 92 -23.55 0.31 2.32
CA GLY A 92 -23.57 1.78 2.31
C GLY A 92 -22.21 2.37 2.72
N LEU A 93 -21.10 1.77 2.26
CA LEU A 93 -19.76 2.20 2.65
C LEU A 93 -19.41 3.60 2.17
N GLU A 94 -20.05 4.05 1.08
CA GLU A 94 -19.95 5.40 0.52
C GLU A 94 -20.97 6.39 1.14
N GLU A 95 -21.97 5.93 1.90
CA GLU A 95 -22.95 6.85 2.52
C GLU A 95 -22.33 7.62 3.70
N PRO A 96 -22.69 8.89 3.90
CA PRO A 96 -22.30 9.64 5.09
C PRO A 96 -22.68 8.89 6.37
N ASN A 97 -21.78 8.87 7.37
CA ASN A 97 -22.08 8.26 8.67
C ASN A 97 -23.15 9.05 9.47
N ILE A 98 -23.49 10.26 9.00
CA ILE A 98 -24.50 11.15 9.56
C ILE A 98 -25.45 11.51 8.42
N LYS A 99 -26.67 10.95 8.43
CA LYS A 99 -27.79 11.48 7.66
C LYS A 99 -28.44 12.53 8.56
N GLN A 100 -28.40 13.78 8.12
CA GLN A 100 -29.03 14.90 8.82
C GLN A 100 -30.55 14.72 8.82
#